data_AF-A0A2D4TX89-F1
#
_entry.id   AF-A0A2D4TX89-F1
#
_cell.length_a   1.000
_cell.length_b   1.000
_cell.length_c   1.000
_cell.angle_alpha   90.00
_cell.angle_beta   90.00
_cell.angle_gamma   90.00
#
_symmetry.space_group_name_H-M   'P 1'
#
loop_
_entity.id
_entity.type
_entity.pdbx_description
1 polymer ?
#
loop_
_entity_poly.entity_id
_entity_poly.type
_entity_poly.pdbx_seq_one_letter_code
_entity_poly.pdbx_strand_id
1 'polypeptide(L)'
;MSQNNQHVVTEQQTNELRYLHKVMQAIDILGEQPTLHVVAYGRVWRYADLLKTAVSYAHLAEMHGYDTTPFKQWFNRDVALFQLHGVELRVS
;
A
#
# COMPACT_ATOMS: atom_id res chain seq x y z
N MET A 1 27.88 29.44 -6.12
CA MET A 1 27.19 29.45 -4.81
C MET A 1 26.13 28.37 -4.85
N SER A 2 26.40 27.21 -4.28
CA SER A 2 25.47 26.08 -4.28
C SER A 2 24.58 26.21 -3.07
N GLN A 3 23.32 26.61 -3.27
CA GLN A 3 22.30 26.53 -2.22
C GLN A 3 22.05 25.04 -1.96
N ASN A 4 22.67 24.52 -0.90
CA ASN A 4 22.23 23.28 -0.27
C ASN A 4 20.82 23.56 0.28
N ASN A 5 19.79 23.25 -0.50
CA ASN A 5 18.44 23.07 0.01
C ASN A 5 18.46 21.84 0.93
N GLN A 6 18.92 22.02 2.17
CA GLN A 6 18.63 21.07 3.23
C GLN A 6 17.13 21.12 3.44
N HIS A 7 16.42 20.20 2.79
CA HIS A 7 14.99 20.00 3.00
C HIS A 7 14.82 19.61 4.47
N VAL A 8 14.40 20.58 5.30
CA VAL A 8 14.22 20.36 6.74
C VAL A 8 13.03 19.42 6.90
N VAL A 9 13.34 18.14 7.14
CA VAL A 9 12.31 17.12 7.39
C VAL A 9 11.59 17.49 8.68
N THR A 10 10.30 17.73 8.60
CA THR A 10 9.48 18.10 9.76
C THR A 10 9.19 16.87 10.63
N GLU A 11 8.82 17.09 11.88
CA GLU A 11 8.35 16.00 12.76
C GLU A 11 7.14 15.28 12.15
N GLN A 12 6.24 16.04 11.49
CA GLN A 12 5.11 15.49 10.76
C GLN A 12 5.55 14.55 9.64
N GLN A 13 6.48 14.98 8.77
CA GLN A 13 7.02 14.15 7.70
C GLN A 13 7.71 12.90 8.25
N THR A 14 8.42 13.02 9.38
CA THR A 14 9.06 11.89 10.06
C THR A 14 8.02 10.89 10.56
N ASN A 15 6.90 11.37 11.12
CA ASN A 15 5.81 10.52 11.61
C ASN A 15 5.06 9.86 10.45
N GLU A 16 4.85 10.55 9.33
CA GLU A 16 4.28 9.99 8.10
C GLU A 16 5.18 8.89 7.49
N LEU A 17 6.50 9.10 7.48
CA LEU A 17 7.45 8.08 7.01
C LEU A 17 7.49 6.85 7.93
N ARG A 18 7.46 7.05 9.26
CA ARG A 18 7.32 5.93 10.21
C ARG A 18 5.99 5.22 10.00
N TYR A 19 4.92 5.96 9.71
CA TYR A 19 3.62 5.39 9.41
C TYR A 19 3.70 4.47 8.20
N LEU A 20 4.19 5.00 7.08
CA LEU A 20 4.38 4.24 5.85
C LEU A 20 5.23 2.99 6.08
N HIS A 21 6.33 3.11 6.81
CA HIS A 21 7.23 1.99 7.07
C HIS A 21 6.54 0.81 7.79
N LYS A 22 5.76 1.05 8.85
CA LYS A 22 5.09 -0.08 9.52
C LYS A 22 3.91 -0.63 8.71
N VAL A 23 3.27 0.20 7.87
CA VAL A 23 2.26 -0.28 6.92
C VAL A 23 2.92 -1.22 5.91
N MET A 24 4.09 -0.86 5.37
CA MET A 24 4.86 -1.74 4.49
C MET A 24 5.26 -3.05 5.18
N GLN A 25 5.75 -3.00 6.43
CA GLN A 25 6.04 -4.22 7.19
C GLN A 25 4.82 -5.11 7.41
N ALA A 26 3.66 -4.52 7.72
CA ALA A 26 2.43 -5.28 7.85
C ALA A 26 2.00 -5.90 6.52
N ILE A 27 2.22 -5.19 5.41
CA ILE A 27 1.95 -5.68 4.07
C ILE A 27 2.85 -6.88 3.74
N ASP A 28 4.14 -6.79 4.01
CA ASP A 28 5.10 -7.87 3.73
C ASP A 28 4.73 -9.15 4.51
N ILE A 29 4.46 -9.03 5.81
CA ILE A 29 4.07 -10.17 6.66
C ILE A 29 2.78 -10.83 6.15
N LEU A 30 1.79 -10.03 5.78
CA LEU A 30 0.52 -10.56 5.26
C LEU A 30 0.68 -11.17 3.86
N GLY A 31 1.58 -10.64 3.04
CA GLY A 31 1.94 -11.22 1.74
C GLY A 31 2.55 -12.61 1.86
N GLU A 32 3.39 -12.83 2.87
CA GLU A 32 4.01 -14.13 3.16
C GLU A 32 3.06 -15.10 3.87
N GLN A 33 2.22 -14.60 4.78
CA GLN A 33 1.31 -15.41 5.59
C GLN A 33 -0.11 -14.83 5.61
N PRO A 34 -0.94 -15.11 4.58
CA PRO A 34 -2.29 -14.55 4.43
C PRO A 34 -3.28 -14.90 5.56
N THR A 35 -2.98 -15.91 6.37
CA THR A 35 -3.84 -16.35 7.49
C THR A 35 -3.60 -15.56 8.78
N LEU A 36 -2.52 -14.76 8.84
CA LEU A 36 -2.19 -13.98 10.02
C LEU A 36 -3.02 -12.70 10.16
N HIS A 37 -2.99 -12.19 11.39
CA HIS A 37 -3.47 -10.87 11.74
C HIS A 37 -2.29 -10.07 12.30
N VAL A 38 -2.02 -8.90 11.75
CA VAL A 38 -0.91 -8.04 12.19
C VAL A 38 -1.48 -6.83 12.93
N VAL A 39 -0.99 -6.53 14.14
CA VAL A 39 -1.40 -5.34 14.86
C VAL A 39 -0.40 -4.22 14.59
N ALA A 40 -0.85 -3.16 13.91
CA ALA A 40 -0.04 -1.99 13.63
C ALA A 40 -0.88 -0.71 13.77
N TYR A 41 -0.32 0.28 14.48
CA TYR A 41 -0.97 1.59 14.74
C TYR A 41 -2.37 1.49 15.39
N GLY A 42 -2.53 0.59 16.36
CA GLY A 42 -3.81 0.43 17.07
C GLY A 42 -4.92 -0.19 16.22
N ARG A 43 -4.60 -0.66 15.00
CA ARG A 43 -5.51 -1.37 14.11
C ARG A 43 -5.02 -2.81 13.90
N VAL A 44 -5.98 -3.73 13.77
CA VAL A 44 -5.73 -5.08 13.27
C VAL A 44 -5.77 -5.06 11.74
N TRP A 45 -4.70 -5.51 11.12
CA TRP A 45 -4.54 -5.68 9.68
C TRP A 45 -4.73 -7.14 9.31
N ARG A 46 -5.58 -7.37 8.30
CA ARG A 46 -5.85 -8.68 7.68
C ARG A 46 -5.38 -8.66 6.25
N TYR A 47 -5.25 -9.84 5.65
CA TYR A 47 -4.91 -9.94 4.23
C TYR A 47 -5.87 -9.16 3.31
N ALA A 48 -7.17 -9.13 3.64
CA ALA A 48 -8.15 -8.30 2.93
C ALA A 48 -7.84 -6.79 3.01
N ASP A 49 -7.31 -6.29 4.12
CA ASP A 49 -6.91 -4.89 4.26
C ASP A 49 -5.70 -4.56 3.37
N LEU A 50 -4.78 -5.51 3.21
CA LEU A 50 -3.66 -5.40 2.28
C LEU A 50 -4.15 -5.29 0.84
N LEU A 51 -5.07 -6.17 0.40
CA LEU A 51 -5.61 -6.14 -0.96
C LEU A 51 -6.30 -4.80 -1.27
N LYS A 52 -7.10 -4.29 -0.33
CA LYS A 52 -7.76 -2.96 -0.44
C LYS A 52 -6.75 -1.81 -0.52
N THR A 53 -5.71 -1.89 0.30
CA THR A 53 -4.65 -0.88 0.34
C THR A 53 -3.90 -0.88 -1.00
N ALA A 54 -3.54 -2.06 -1.51
CA ALA A 54 -2.85 -2.18 -2.79
C ALA A 54 -3.66 -1.60 -3.96
N VAL A 55 -4.97 -1.86 -4.03
CA VAL A 55 -5.86 -1.24 -5.02
C VAL A 55 -5.88 0.29 -4.90
N SER A 56 -5.95 0.80 -3.67
CA SER A 56 -5.97 2.25 -3.42
C SER A 56 -4.67 2.92 -3.85
N TYR A 57 -3.52 2.28 -3.59
CA TYR A 57 -2.22 2.76 -4.05
C TYR A 57 -2.06 2.68 -5.57
N ALA A 58 -2.56 1.62 -6.21
CA ALA A 58 -2.57 1.54 -7.67
C ALA A 58 -3.40 2.69 -8.28
N HIS A 59 -4.58 2.98 -7.73
CA HIS A 59 -5.39 4.10 -8.19
C HIS A 59 -4.68 5.46 -8.00
N LEU A 60 -4.07 5.67 -6.83
CA LEU A 60 -3.28 6.88 -6.57
C LEU A 60 -2.10 7.01 -7.55
N ALA A 61 -1.36 5.92 -7.77
CA ALA A 61 -0.25 5.88 -8.71
C ALA A 61 -0.69 6.25 -10.13
N GLU A 62 -1.81 5.70 -10.60
CA GLU A 62 -2.36 6.03 -11.91
C GLU A 62 -2.82 7.50 -12.02
N MET A 63 -3.47 8.05 -10.99
CA MET A 63 -3.84 9.47 -10.95
C MET A 63 -2.62 10.40 -11.07
N HIS A 64 -1.45 9.96 -10.61
CA HIS A 64 -0.19 10.69 -10.72
C HIS A 64 0.64 10.32 -11.97
N GLY A 65 0.10 9.51 -12.89
CA GLY A 65 0.76 9.15 -14.14
C GLY A 65 1.85 8.08 -14.02
N TYR A 66 1.91 7.35 -12.90
CA TYR A 66 2.82 6.22 -12.75
C TYR A 66 2.28 4.98 -13.49
N ASP A 67 3.20 4.13 -13.98
CA ASP A 67 2.84 2.87 -14.63
C ASP A 67 2.30 1.86 -13.59
N THR A 68 1.04 1.46 -13.78
CA THR A 68 0.35 0.47 -12.95
C THR A 68 0.17 -0.88 -13.63
N THR A 69 0.78 -1.09 -14.80
CA THR A 69 0.73 -2.37 -15.55
C THR A 69 1.11 -3.58 -14.69
N PRO A 70 2.19 -3.55 -13.88
CA PRO A 70 2.54 -4.69 -13.02
C PRO A 70 1.46 -5.03 -12.01
N PHE A 71 0.81 -4.01 -11.43
CA PHE A 71 -0.30 -4.20 -10.51
C PHE A 71 -1.52 -4.81 -11.23
N LYS A 72 -1.89 -4.31 -12.42
CA LYS A 72 -3.02 -4.82 -13.20
C LYS A 72 -2.80 -6.29 -13.59
N GLN A 73 -1.58 -6.68 -13.95
CA GLN A 73 -1.23 -8.08 -14.23
C GLN A 73 -1.39 -8.96 -12.99
N TRP A 74 -0.90 -8.51 -11.84
CA TRP A 74 -1.09 -9.22 -10.58
C TRP A 74 -2.57 -9.36 -10.19
N PHE A 75 -3.33 -8.27 -10.24
CA PHE A 75 -4.76 -8.25 -9.94
C PHE A 75 -5.54 -9.23 -10.83
N ASN A 76 -5.28 -9.24 -12.14
CA ASN A 76 -5.95 -10.13 -13.07
C ASN A 76 -5.61 -11.61 -12.83
N ARG A 77 -4.34 -11.91 -12.51
CA ARG A 77 -3.91 -13.27 -12.19
C ARG A 77 -4.63 -13.81 -10.96
N ASP A 78 -4.83 -12.97 -9.95
CA ASP A 78 -5.34 -13.36 -8.65
C ASP A 78 -6.78 -12.83 -8.41
N VAL A 79 -7.53 -12.53 -9.48
CA VAL A 79 -8.82 -11.81 -9.39
C VAL A 79 -9.84 -12.49 -8.47
N ALA A 80 -9.86 -13.83 -8.45
CA ALA A 80 -10.74 -14.61 -7.58
C ALA A 80 -10.46 -14.35 -6.08
N LEU A 81 -9.19 -14.11 -5.72
CA LEU A 81 -8.77 -13.78 -4.35
C LEU A 81 -9.24 -12.38 -3.95
N PHE A 82 -9.15 -11.41 -4.86
CA PHE A 82 -9.68 -10.06 -4.64
C PHE A 82 -11.21 -10.09 -4.48
N GLN A 83 -11.92 -10.82 -5.35
CA GLN A 83 -13.36 -10.98 -5.29
C GLN A 83 -13.84 -11.66 -4.00
N LEU A 84 -13.13 -12.69 -3.52
CA LEU A 84 -13.42 -13.35 -2.24
C LEU A 84 -13.46 -12.35 -1.07
N HIS A 85 -12.65 -11.31 -1.13
CA HIS A 85 -12.57 -10.27 -0.10
C HIS A 85 -13.41 -9.03 -0.41
N GLY A 86 -14.26 -9.07 -1.45
CA GLY A 86 -15.08 -7.94 -1.88
C GLY A 86 -14.25 -6.73 -2.31
N VAL A 87 -13.04 -6.99 -2.83
CA VAL A 87 -12.12 -5.95 -3.31
C VAL A 87 -12.25 -5.86 -4.81
N GLU A 88 -12.78 -4.75 -5.28
CA GLU A 88 -12.94 -4.46 -6.70
C GLU A 88 -11.91 -3.43 -7.14
N LEU A 89 -11.30 -3.68 -8.28
CA LEU A 89 -10.49 -2.69 -8.95
C LEU A 89 -11.42 -1.79 -9.76
N ARG A 90 -11.66 -0.58 -9.25
CA ARG A 90 -12.35 0.48 -10.00
C ARG A 90 -11.32 1.23 -10.82
N VAL A 91 -11.04 0.77 -12.04
CA VAL A 91 -10.28 1.57 -13.01
C VAL A 91 -11.12 1.95 -14.20
N SER A 92 -10.84 3.15 -14.69
CA SER A 92 -11.30 3.71 -15.96
C SER A 92 -10.60 3.07 -17.15
#